data_AF-A0A7C6HUP5-F1
#
_entry.id   AF-A0A7C6HUP5-F1
#
_cell.length_a   1.000
_cell.length_b   1.000
_cell.length_c   1.000
_cell.angle_alpha   90.00
_cell.angle_beta   90.00
_cell.angle_gamma   90.00
#
_symmetry.space_group_name_H-M   'P 1'
#
loop_
_entity.id
_entity.type
_entity.pdbx_description
1 polymer ?
#
loop_
_entity_poly.entity_id
_entity_poly.type
_entity_poly.pdbx_seq_one_letter_code
_entity_poly.pdbx_strand_id
1 'polypeptide(L)' 'MLAKKDRNSVNQVEIISIEELVPEDHFLRAVEESIDFSFIYDEVK' A
#
# COMPACT_ATOMS: atom_id res chain seq x y z
N MET A 1 30.79 6.76 20.31
CA MET A 1 30.35 5.43 20.78
C MET A 1 29.09 5.05 20.01
N LEU A 2 29.12 4.00 19.18
CA LEU A 2 27.89 3.50 18.54
C LEU A 2 27.10 2.73 19.60
N ALA A 3 25.98 3.28 20.05
CA ALA A 3 25.04 2.55 20.89
C ALA A 3 24.47 1.37 20.07
N LYS A 4 24.52 0.15 20.63
CA LYS A 4 23.82 -1.00 20.05
C LYS A 4 22.34 -0.66 20.00
N LYS A 5 21.79 -0.49 18.79
CA LYS A 5 20.35 -0.31 18.58
C LYS A 5 19.66 -1.58 19.10
N ASP A 6 18.81 -1.41 20.11
CA ASP A 6 18.04 -2.48 20.71
C ASP A 6 17.27 -3.22 19.62
N ARG A 7 17.51 -4.53 19.48
CA ARG A 7 16.88 -5.35 18.41
C ARG A 7 15.39 -5.60 18.68
N ASN A 8 14.90 -5.20 19.85
CA ASN A 8 13.52 -5.39 20.26
C ASN A 8 12.53 -4.47 19.52
N SER A 9 13.00 -3.40 18.86
CA SER A 9 12.16 -2.51 18.05
C SER A 9 11.83 -3.05 16.65
N VAL A 10 12.38 -4.22 16.27
CA VAL A 10 12.23 -4.77 14.92
C VAL A 10 10.93 -5.58 14.76
N ASN A 11 10.31 -6.02 15.86
CA ASN A 11 9.08 -6.83 15.86
C ASN A 11 7.84 -6.00 16.22
N GLN A 12 7.68 -4.82 15.60
CA GLN A 12 6.42 -4.08 15.69
C GLN A 12 5.47 -4.55 14.59
N VAL A 13 4.22 -4.80 14.97
CA VAL A 13 3.12 -5.03 14.03
C VAL A 13 2.60 -3.66 13.62
N GLU A 14 2.64 -3.37 12.32
CA GLU A 14 2.07 -2.15 11.75
C GLU A 14 0.86 -2.53 10.91
N ILE A 15 -0.28 -1.89 11.17
CA ILE A 15 -1.51 -2.06 10.39
C ILE A 15 -1.58 -0.87 9.45
N ILE A 16 -1.31 -1.11 8.17
CA ILE A 16 -1.39 -0.12 7.10
C ILE A 16 -2.33 -0.64 6.02
N SER A 17 -3.03 0.29 5.36
CA SER A 17 -3.78 -0.05 4.15
C SER A 17 -2.82 -0.17 2.97
N ILE A 18 -3.16 -1.00 1.97
CA ILE A 18 -2.37 -1.10 0.74
C ILE A 18 -2.37 0.24 -0.01
N GLU A 19 -3.47 1.00 0.07
CA GLU A 19 -3.61 2.33 -0.54
C GLU A 19 -2.59 3.33 0.00
N GLU A 20 -2.24 3.28 1.27
CA GLU A 20 -1.23 4.14 1.89
C GLU A 20 0.20 3.85 1.39
N LEU A 21 0.44 2.67 0.85
CA LEU A 21 1.73 2.31 0.25
C LEU A 21 1.88 2.81 -1.18
N VAL A 22 0.80 3.27 -1.82
CA VAL A 22 0.82 3.74 -3.21
C VAL A 22 1.13 5.24 -3.21
N PRO A 23 2.24 5.70 -3.83
CA PRO A 23 2.56 7.13 -3.94
C PRO A 23 1.43 7.92 -4.63
N GLU A 24 1.30 9.20 -4.30
CA GLU A 24 0.29 10.08 -4.93
C GLU A 24 0.50 10.21 -6.45
N ASP A 25 1.74 10.35 -6.89
CA ASP A 25 2.12 10.47 -8.31
C ASP A 25 2.38 9.09 -8.96
N HIS A 26 1.60 8.07 -8.60
CA HIS A 26 1.73 6.74 -9.17
C HIS A 26 0.77 6.56 -10.35
N PHE A 27 1.30 6.08 -11.48
CA PHE A 27 0.53 5.85 -12.71
C PHE A 27 -0.76 5.07 -12.51
N LEU A 28 -0.75 4.05 -11.63
CA LEU A 28 -1.95 3.25 -11.34
C LEU A 28 -3.11 4.08 -10.77
N ARG A 29 -2.85 5.16 -10.01
CA ARG A 29 -3.90 6.07 -9.52
C ARG A 29 -4.55 6.84 -10.66
N ALA A 30 -3.75 7.31 -11.62
CA ALA A 30 -4.28 7.96 -12.81
C ALA A 30 -5.13 7.01 -13.65
N VAL A 31 -4.74 5.73 -13.75
CA VAL A 31 -5.53 4.70 -14.43
C VAL A 31 -6.84 4.41 -13.69
N GLU A 32 -6.79 4.29 -12.36
CA GLU A 32 -7.96 4.09 -11.50
C GLU A 32 -8.97 5.25 -11.58
N GLU A 33 -8.50 6.50 -11.63
CA GLU A 33 -9.37 7.66 -11.83
C GLU A 33 -9.97 7.73 -13.24
N SER A 34 -9.26 7.17 -14.23
CA SER A 34 -9.67 7.26 -15.64
C SER A 34 -10.58 6.11 -16.09
N ILE A 35 -10.61 5.00 -15.35
CA ILE A 35 -11.29 3.77 -15.75
C ILE A 35 -12.18 3.28 -14.60
N ASP A 36 -13.47 3.11 -14.90
CA ASP A 36 -14.39 2.42 -14.00
C ASP A 36 -14.11 0.91 -14.04
N PHE A 37 -13.56 0.38 -12.94
CA PHE A 37 -13.25 -1.04 -12.78
C PHE A 37 -14.40 -1.88 -12.19
N SER A 38 -15.60 -1.30 -12.03
CA SER A 38 -16.77 -2.03 -11.53
C SER A 38 -17.08 -3.29 -12.35
N PHE A 39 -16.82 -3.25 -13.67
CA PHE A 39 -17.01 -4.39 -14.57
C PHE A 39 -16.23 -5.65 -14.17
N ILE A 40 -15.09 -5.51 -13.49
CA ILE A 40 -14.27 -6.67 -13.10
C ILE A 40 -15.11 -7.58 -12.21
N TYR A 41 -15.80 -7.03 -11.20
CA TYR A 41 -16.61 -7.82 -10.27
C TYR A 41 -17.78 -8.53 -10.94
N ASP A 42 -18.33 -7.96 -12.00
CA ASP A 42 -19.38 -8.59 -12.80
C ASP A 42 -18.84 -9.75 -13.66
N GLU A 43 -17.60 -9.64 -14.15
CA GLU A 43 -16.92 -10.66 -14.96
C GLU A 43 -16.35 -11.84 -14.15
N VAL A 44 -15.97 -11.65 -12.87
CA VAL A 44 -15.43 -12.75 -12.04
C VAL A 44 -16.51 -13.64 -11.41
N LYS A 45 -17.76 -13.55 -11.89
CA LYS A 45 -18.92 -14.30 -11.38
C LYS A 45 -19.20 -15.56 -12.19
#